data_AF-A0A8T3MF96-F1
#
_entry.id   AF-A0A8T3MF96-F1
#
_cell.length_a   1.000
_cell.length_b   1.000
_cell.length_c   1.000
_cell.angle_alpha   90.00
_cell.angle_beta   90.00
_cell.angle_gamma   90.00
#
_symmetry.space_group_name_H-M   'P 1'
#
loop_
_entity.id
_entity.type
_entity.pdbx_description
1 polymer ?
#
loop_
_entity_poly.entity_id
_entity_poly.type
_entity_poly.pdbx_seq_one_letter_code
_entity_poly.pdbx_strand_id
1 'polypeptide(L)'
;MREEPRRIAGRLEATLRIPDGEARGIAVVAHPLPTHGGSMRNPLIAAIARAAADRGLYALRFNFRGTEASAGEFTGGRDEHQDLADAVAEARAIAPHLPLLAAGFSFGALMLLKWLASGGT
;
A
#
# COMPACT_ATOMS: atom_id res chain seq x y z
N MET A 1 -3.37 -16.95 8.45
CA MET A 1 -3.31 -15.52 8.04
C MET A 1 -4.68 -15.07 7.55
N ARG A 2 -5.11 -13.86 7.91
CA ARG A 2 -6.42 -13.29 7.52
C ARG A 2 -6.22 -12.09 6.61
N GLU A 3 -7.20 -11.79 5.75
CA GLU A 3 -7.25 -10.53 4.99
C GLU A 3 -8.51 -9.76 5.35
N GLU A 4 -8.37 -8.46 5.56
CA GLU A 4 -9.45 -7.55 5.94
C GLU A 4 -9.55 -6.40 4.94
N PRO A 5 -10.73 -6.14 4.36
CA PRO A 5 -10.96 -4.94 3.56
C PRO A 5 -10.78 -3.67 4.40
N ARG A 6 -10.23 -2.62 3.78
CA ARG A 6 -10.01 -1.32 4.41
C ARG A 6 -10.35 -0.19 3.44
N ARG A 7 -10.63 0.98 4.01
CA ARG A 7 -10.87 2.23 3.27
C ARG A 7 -9.97 3.32 3.83
N ILE A 8 -8.88 3.63 3.13
CA ILE A 8 -7.90 4.64 3.57
C ILE A 8 -8.46 6.02 3.26
N ALA A 9 -8.41 6.93 4.25
CA ALA A 9 -8.87 8.31 4.14
C ALA A 9 -10.30 8.44 3.54
N GLY A 10 -11.17 7.45 3.78
CA GLY A 10 -12.52 7.41 3.23
C GLY A 10 -12.61 7.17 1.70
N ARG A 11 -11.48 7.06 0.98
CA ARG A 11 -11.46 7.11 -0.49
C ARG A 11 -10.74 5.95 -1.18
N LEU A 12 -9.61 5.46 -0.66
CA LEU A 12 -8.82 4.43 -1.34
C LEU A 12 -9.21 3.02 -0.88
N GLU A 13 -9.44 2.14 -1.83
CA GLU A 13 -9.67 0.72 -1.57
C GLU A 13 -8.36 0.08 -1.11
N ALA A 14 -8.42 -0.68 -0.02
CA ALA A 14 -7.26 -1.36 0.51
C ALA A 14 -7.62 -2.73 1.09
N THR A 15 -6.59 -3.55 1.29
CA THR A 15 -6.68 -4.82 1.99
C THR A 15 -5.50 -4.94 2.94
N LEU A 16 -5.80 -5.21 4.20
CA LEU A 16 -4.81 -5.51 5.24
C LEU A 16 -4.70 -7.02 5.38
N ARG A 17 -3.53 -7.57 5.10
CA ARG A 17 -3.19 -8.96 5.44
C ARG A 17 -2.55 -9.01 6.82
N ILE A 18 -3.09 -9.87 7.68
CA ILE A 18 -2.70 -10.04 9.07
C ILE A 18 -1.81 -11.28 9.20
N PRO A 19 -0.60 -11.16 9.75
CA PRO A 19 0.29 -12.30 9.98
C PRO A 19 -0.30 -13.24 11.03
N ASP A 20 0.16 -14.50 11.06
CA ASP A 20 -0.17 -15.38 12.17
C ASP A 20 0.73 -15.06 13.36
N GLY A 21 0.14 -14.96 14.56
CA GLY A 21 0.85 -14.57 15.78
C GLY A 21 0.96 -13.06 15.97
N GLU A 22 1.89 -12.65 16.84
CA GLU A 22 2.13 -11.24 17.15
C GLU A 22 2.88 -10.54 16.01
N ALA A 23 2.33 -9.42 15.55
CA ALA A 23 2.94 -8.64 14.47
C ALA A 23 4.21 -7.92 14.95
N ARG A 24 5.25 -7.95 14.12
CA ARG A 24 6.57 -7.35 14.41
C ARG A 24 6.87 -6.13 13.53
N GLY A 25 5.94 -5.77 12.65
CA GLY A 25 6.10 -4.70 11.67
C GLY A 25 4.86 -4.56 10.79
N ILE A 26 4.87 -3.55 9.93
CA ILE A 26 3.87 -3.37 8.87
C ILE A 26 4.55 -3.02 7.55
N ALA A 27 4.08 -3.60 6.46
CA ALA A 27 4.51 -3.33 5.11
C ALA A 27 3.40 -2.63 4.33
N VAL A 28 3.69 -1.50 3.69
CA VAL A 28 2.83 -0.87 2.68
C VAL A 28 3.34 -1.25 1.30
N VAL A 29 2.48 -1.76 0.43
CA VAL A 29 2.87 -2.28 -0.89
C VAL A 29 2.06 -1.61 -2.01
N ALA A 30 2.74 -0.78 -2.81
CA ALA A 30 2.17 -0.02 -3.92
C ALA A 30 2.27 -0.76 -5.26
N HIS A 31 1.18 -0.75 -6.02
CA HIS A 31 1.04 -1.51 -7.26
C HIS A 31 1.65 -0.84 -8.52
N PRO A 32 1.87 -1.58 -9.62
CA PRO A 32 2.35 -1.01 -10.89
C PRO A 32 1.30 -0.11 -11.57
N LEU A 33 1.64 0.42 -12.74
CA LEU A 33 0.89 1.48 -13.43
C LEU A 33 -0.61 1.12 -13.63
N PRO A 34 -1.56 1.95 -13.12
CA PRO A 34 -3.00 1.70 -13.24
C PRO A 34 -3.47 1.47 -14.67
N THR A 35 -3.04 2.31 -15.61
CA THR A 35 -3.51 2.30 -17.01
C THR A 35 -3.09 1.06 -17.79
N HIS A 36 -2.21 0.23 -17.25
CA HIS A 36 -1.75 -1.04 -17.85
C HIS A 36 -2.22 -2.24 -17.03
N GLY A 37 -3.36 -2.12 -16.33
CA GLY A 37 -3.96 -3.19 -15.53
C GLY A 37 -3.29 -3.39 -14.17
N GLY A 38 -2.51 -2.41 -13.69
CA GLY A 38 -1.95 -2.45 -12.34
C GLY A 38 -3.02 -2.20 -11.29
N SER A 39 -3.11 -3.10 -10.30
CA SER A 39 -3.94 -2.91 -9.10
C SER A 39 -3.31 -3.65 -7.92
N MET A 40 -3.85 -3.45 -6.72
CA MET A 40 -3.44 -4.17 -5.51
C MET A 40 -3.53 -5.69 -5.66
N ARG A 41 -4.34 -6.18 -6.61
CA ARG A 41 -4.55 -7.61 -6.92
C ARG A 41 -3.48 -8.18 -7.85
N ASN A 42 -2.57 -7.36 -8.39
CA ASN A 42 -1.48 -7.83 -9.23
C ASN A 42 -0.72 -8.99 -8.54
N PRO A 43 -0.43 -10.12 -9.22
CA PRO A 43 0.16 -11.29 -8.59
C PRO A 43 1.49 -11.02 -7.86
N LEU A 44 2.33 -10.13 -8.38
CA LEU A 44 3.58 -9.74 -7.72
C LEU A 44 3.32 -8.98 -6.42
N ILE A 45 2.37 -8.04 -6.43
CA ILE A 45 1.98 -7.27 -5.24
C ILE A 45 1.37 -8.20 -4.18
N ALA A 46 0.52 -9.14 -4.59
CA ALA A 46 -0.03 -10.17 -3.71
C ALA A 46 1.07 -11.07 -3.12
N ALA A 47 2.05 -11.47 -3.92
CA ALA A 47 3.19 -12.27 -3.47
C ALA A 47 4.07 -11.52 -2.46
N ILE A 48 4.35 -10.24 -2.68
CA ILE A 48 5.11 -9.39 -1.74
C ILE A 48 4.36 -9.28 -0.40
N ALA A 49 3.06 -8.99 -0.44
CA ALA A 49 2.26 -8.89 0.78
C ALA A 49 2.17 -10.22 1.53
N ARG A 50 2.07 -11.34 0.79
CA ARG A 50 2.12 -12.68 1.40
C ARG A 50 3.46 -12.93 2.09
N ALA A 51 4.57 -12.68 1.39
CA ALA A 51 5.91 -12.89 1.90
C ALA A 51 6.25 -12.01 3.12
N ALA A 52 5.71 -10.79 3.17
CA ALA A 52 5.81 -9.90 4.34
C ALA A 52 5.06 -10.48 5.54
N ALA A 53 3.82 -10.94 5.34
CA ALA A 53 3.02 -11.48 6.43
C ALA A 53 3.49 -12.87 6.89
N ASP A 54 4.05 -13.70 6.01
CA ASP A 54 4.76 -14.93 6.41
C ASP A 54 5.98 -14.64 7.30
N ARG A 55 6.52 -13.41 7.25
CA ARG A 55 7.62 -12.93 8.12
C ARG A 55 7.13 -12.19 9.36
N GLY A 56 5.83 -12.23 9.65
CA GLY A 56 5.26 -11.62 10.85
C GLY A 56 4.95 -10.12 10.72
N LEU A 57 4.82 -9.58 9.50
CA LEU A 57 4.40 -8.19 9.29
C LEU A 57 2.93 -8.12 8.91
N TYR A 58 2.21 -7.09 9.38
CA TYR A 58 1.02 -6.66 8.66
C TYR A 58 1.41 -6.29 7.22
N ALA A 59 0.55 -6.55 6.24
CA ALA A 59 0.79 -6.11 4.86
C ALA A 59 -0.44 -5.38 4.31
N LEU A 60 -0.32 -4.06 4.21
CA LEU A 60 -1.34 -3.18 3.64
C LEU A 60 -1.05 -2.97 2.15
N ARG A 61 -1.97 -3.45 1.31
CA ARG A 61 -2.01 -3.14 -0.12
C ARG A 61 -3.19 -2.21 -0.37
N PHE A 62 -3.07 -1.32 -1.34
CA PHE A 62 -4.12 -0.37 -1.68
C PHE A 62 -4.14 -0.12 -3.19
N ASN A 63 -5.28 0.33 -3.71
CA ASN A 63 -5.43 0.82 -5.07
C ASN A 63 -5.22 2.34 -5.09
N PHE A 64 -4.39 2.85 -5.99
CA PHE A 64 -4.25 4.28 -6.25
C PHE A 64 -5.58 4.90 -6.70
N ARG A 65 -5.72 6.22 -6.61
CA ARG A 65 -6.88 6.95 -7.16
C ARG A 65 -7.21 6.52 -8.59
N GLY A 66 -8.51 6.40 -8.88
CA GLY A 66 -8.99 5.96 -10.19
C GLY A 66 -8.72 4.49 -10.54
N THR A 67 -8.24 3.67 -9.59
CA THR A 67 -8.06 2.23 -9.77
C THR A 67 -9.13 1.45 -9.01
N GLU A 68 -9.87 0.56 -9.70
CA GLU A 68 -10.94 -0.26 -9.12
C GLU A 68 -11.91 0.57 -8.25
N ALA A 69 -12.07 0.25 -6.96
CA ALA A 69 -13.01 0.95 -6.09
C ALA A 69 -12.38 2.17 -5.36
N SER A 70 -11.17 2.60 -5.73
CA SER A 70 -10.58 3.85 -5.23
C SER A 70 -11.17 5.07 -5.95
N ALA A 71 -11.64 6.04 -5.19
CA ALA A 71 -12.21 7.27 -5.75
C ALA A 71 -11.18 8.14 -6.48
N GLY A 72 -11.67 9.08 -7.28
CA GLY A 72 -10.85 10.04 -8.05
C GLY A 72 -10.39 9.49 -9.39
N GLU A 73 -9.43 10.19 -10.01
CA GLU A 73 -8.92 9.87 -11.35
C GLU A 73 -7.39 9.77 -11.32
N PHE A 74 -6.85 8.93 -12.21
CA PHE A 74 -5.41 8.81 -12.40
C PHE A 74 -4.81 10.10 -12.97
N THR A 75 -3.74 10.59 -12.35
CA THR A 75 -3.12 11.89 -12.66
C THR A 75 -1.74 11.78 -13.29
N GLY A 76 -1.29 10.57 -13.65
CA GLY A 76 0.01 10.38 -14.29
C GLY A 76 1.20 10.44 -13.32
N GLY A 77 0.98 10.22 -12.02
CA GLY A 77 2.01 10.32 -11.00
C GLY A 77 2.14 11.71 -10.38
N ARG A 78 1.25 12.66 -10.71
CA ARG A 78 1.25 13.99 -10.08
C ARG A 78 0.82 13.88 -8.64
N ASP A 79 -0.26 13.16 -8.36
CA ASP A 79 -0.88 13.14 -7.04
C ASP A 79 -0.90 11.75 -6.37
N GLU A 80 -0.53 10.67 -7.07
CA GLU A 80 -0.54 9.31 -6.51
C GLU A 80 0.48 9.12 -5.38
N HIS A 81 1.52 9.94 -5.31
CA HIS A 81 2.43 9.94 -4.15
C HIS A 81 1.74 10.39 -2.85
N GLN A 82 0.68 11.20 -2.93
CA GLN A 82 -0.15 11.56 -1.77
C GLN A 82 -1.06 10.41 -1.36
N ASP A 83 -1.51 9.56 -2.30
CA ASP A 83 -2.24 8.34 -1.97
C ASP A 83 -1.37 7.36 -1.18
N LEU A 84 -0.08 7.27 -1.55
CA LEU A 84 0.89 6.50 -0.78
C LEU A 84 1.11 7.10 0.62
N ALA A 85 1.18 8.42 0.74
CA ALA A 85 1.28 9.09 2.03
C ALA A 85 0.09 8.73 2.95
N ASP A 86 -1.13 8.76 2.42
CA ASP A 86 -2.33 8.36 3.16
C ASP A 86 -2.28 6.87 3.57
N ALA A 87 -1.77 5.99 2.69
CA ALA A 87 -1.60 4.58 3.01
C ALA A 87 -0.53 4.34 4.10
N VAL A 88 0.55 5.12 4.09
CA VAL A 88 1.56 5.09 5.17
C VAL A 88 0.97 5.60 6.48
N ALA A 89 0.17 6.68 6.45
CA ALA A 89 -0.51 7.19 7.63
C ALA A 89 -1.49 6.15 8.22
N GLU A 90 -2.27 5.45 7.39
CA GLU A 90 -3.12 4.34 7.82
C GLU A 90 -2.27 3.22 8.45
N ALA A 91 -1.15 2.84 7.83
CA ALA A 91 -0.27 1.81 8.37
C ALA A 91 0.30 2.20 9.74
N ARG A 92 0.68 3.47 9.93
CA ARG A 92 1.09 4.00 11.24
C ARG A 92 -0.05 3.98 12.26
N ALA A 93 -1.29 4.25 11.85
CA ALA A 93 -2.43 4.15 12.75
C ALA A 93 -2.72 2.70 13.19
N ILE A 94 -2.55 1.73 12.27
CA ILE A 94 -2.71 0.30 12.55
C ILE A 94 -1.63 -0.21 13.51
N ALA A 95 -0.38 0.22 13.32
CA ALA A 95 0.78 -0.29 14.03
C ALA A 95 1.71 0.85 14.50
N PRO A 96 1.28 1.69 15.46
CA PRO A 96 1.94 2.97 15.78
C PRO A 96 3.37 2.83 16.33
N HIS A 97 3.70 1.70 16.93
CA HIS A 97 5.00 1.46 17.55
C HIS A 97 5.83 0.40 16.82
N LEU A 98 5.34 -0.15 15.72
CA LEU A 98 6.05 -1.17 14.98
C LEU A 98 6.85 -0.56 13.82
N PRO A 99 7.98 -1.18 13.43
CA PRO A 99 8.70 -0.81 12.22
C PRO A 99 7.80 -0.83 10.98
N LEU A 100 7.98 0.16 10.11
CA LEU A 100 7.27 0.26 8.84
C LEU A 100 8.23 0.02 7.67
N LEU A 101 7.80 -0.82 6.72
CA LEU A 101 8.44 -1.02 5.44
C LEU A 101 7.52 -0.49 4.34
N ALA A 102 8.07 0.24 3.37
CA ALA A 102 7.35 0.63 2.17
C ALA A 102 8.01 -0.04 0.96
N ALA A 103 7.19 -0.62 0.10
CA ALA A 103 7.62 -1.25 -1.15
C ALA A 103 6.71 -0.83 -2.29
N GLY A 104 7.28 -0.74 -3.49
CA GLY A 104 6.53 -0.48 -4.71
C GLY A 104 7.17 -1.17 -5.89
N PHE A 105 6.37 -1.50 -6.90
CA PHE A 105 6.85 -2.05 -8.17
C PHE A 105 6.53 -1.10 -9.32
N SER A 106 7.49 -0.85 -10.21
CA SER A 106 7.34 0.02 -11.38
C SER A 106 6.79 1.40 -10.99
N PHE A 107 5.61 1.80 -11.47
CA PHE A 107 4.95 3.04 -11.08
C PHE A 107 4.83 3.21 -9.56
N GLY A 108 4.50 2.14 -8.81
CA GLY A 108 4.46 2.18 -7.35
C GLY A 108 5.81 2.50 -6.72
N ALA A 109 6.92 2.03 -7.31
CA ALA A 109 8.27 2.40 -6.86
C ALA A 109 8.57 3.88 -7.14
N LEU A 110 8.15 4.39 -8.29
CA LEU A 110 8.28 5.81 -8.62
C LEU A 110 7.49 6.68 -7.64
N MET A 111 6.26 6.30 -7.26
CA MET A 111 5.46 7.03 -6.28
C MET A 111 6.10 7.01 -4.89
N LEU A 112 6.68 5.87 -4.50
CA LEU A 112 7.47 5.75 -3.27
C LEU A 112 8.66 6.71 -3.26
N LEU A 113 9.45 6.75 -4.34
CA LEU A 113 10.57 7.67 -4.46
C LEU A 113 10.13 9.14 -4.44
N LYS A 114 9.01 9.48 -5.11
CA LYS A 114 8.43 10.83 -5.08
C LYS A 114 8.00 11.24 -3.68
N TRP A 115 7.31 10.35 -2.96
CA TRP A 115 6.87 10.61 -1.58
C TRP A 115 8.04 10.82 -0.63
N LEU A 116 9.10 10.01 -0.75
CA LEU A 116 10.34 10.20 0.01
C LEU A 116 11.01 11.54 -0.34
N ALA A 117 11.07 11.90 -1.63
CA ALA A 117 11.62 13.18 -2.08
C ALA A 117 10.80 14.40 -1.59
N SER A 118 9.51 14.22 -1.28
CA SER A 118 8.66 15.25 -0.67
C SER A 118 8.72 15.29 0.86
N GLY A 119 9.61 14.51 1.50
CA GLY A 119 9.79 14.51 2.96
C GLY A 119 9.00 13.44 3.72
N GLY A 120 8.54 12.38 3.04
CA GLY A 120 7.90 11.23 3.68
C GLY A 120 8.81 10.51 4.68
N THR A 121 8.26 10.11 5.84
CA THR A 121 8.96 9.39 6.93
C THR A 121 8.11 8.27 7.54
#